data_AF-A0A1Z7M517-F1
#
_entry.id   AF-A0A1Z7M517-F1
#
_cell.length_a   1.000
_cell.length_b   1.000
_cell.length_c   1.000
_cell.angle_alpha   90.00
_cell.angle_beta   90.00
_cell.angle_gamma   90.00
#
_symmetry.space_group_name_H-M   'P 1'
#
loop_
_entity.id
_entity.type
_entity.pdbx_description
1 polymer ?
#
loop_
_entity_poly.entity_id
_entity_poly.type
_entity_poly.pdbx_seq_one_letter_code
_entity_poly.pdbx_strand_id
1 'polypeptide(L)'
;MYGVRIEQDRIIIIEGTKEDLAGMRTAPTREQAEALGKNLLYAAHRKEFLAMTKEELDTPRARFLEEQVWGRHPEYEEYVPGEMIAKRKAALS
;
A
#
# COMPACT_ATOMS: atom_id res chain seq x y z
N MET A 1 -11.06 -20.62 5.37
CA MET A 1 -9.82 -19.81 5.53
C MET A 1 -9.81 -18.79 4.41
N TYR A 2 -9.19 -17.64 4.61
CA TYR A 2 -9.19 -16.58 3.61
C TYR A 2 -7.77 -16.28 3.15
N GLY A 3 -7.53 -16.33 1.84
CA GLY A 3 -6.27 -15.92 1.23
C GLY A 3 -6.35 -14.48 0.73
N VAL A 4 -5.24 -13.77 0.88
CA VAL A 4 -5.09 -12.35 0.56
C VAL A 4 -3.91 -12.19 -0.37
N ARG A 5 -4.12 -11.46 -1.47
CA ARG A 5 -3.07 -10.97 -2.35
C ARG A 5 -3.39 -9.57 -2.83
N ILE A 6 -2.36 -8.84 -3.25
CA ILE A 6 -2.49 -7.52 -3.84
C ILE A 6 -2.30 -7.66 -5.35
N GLU A 7 -3.25 -7.16 -6.11
CA GLU A 7 -3.12 -7.01 -7.56
C GLU A 7 -3.22 -5.53 -7.90
N GLN A 8 -2.12 -4.96 -8.41
CA GLN A 8 -1.99 -3.51 -8.62
C GLN A 8 -2.29 -2.76 -7.32
N ASP A 9 -3.43 -2.08 -7.24
CA ASP A 9 -3.88 -1.31 -6.09
C ASP A 9 -5.11 -1.90 -5.39
N ARG A 10 -5.40 -3.18 -5.64
CA ARG A 10 -6.61 -3.85 -5.16
C ARG A 10 -6.26 -5.02 -4.25
N ILE A 11 -7.00 -5.10 -3.15
CA ILE A 11 -6.97 -6.24 -2.24
C ILE A 11 -7.89 -7.32 -2.81
N ILE A 12 -7.35 -8.49 -3.09
CA ILE A 12 -8.11 -9.66 -3.51
C ILE A 12 -8.18 -10.62 -2.33
N ILE A 13 -9.40 -10.94 -1.90
CA ILE A 13 -9.69 -11.87 -0.81
C ILE A 13 -10.48 -13.05 -1.36
N ILE A 14 -9.98 -14.26 -1.15
CA ILE A 14 -10.57 -15.51 -1.63
C ILE A 14 -10.78 -16.43 -0.45
N GLU A 15 -11.94 -17.06 -0.35
CA GLU A 15 -12.19 -18.12 0.63
C GLU A 15 -11.85 -19.48 0.02
N GLY A 16 -11.13 -20.33 0.75
CA GLY A 16 -10.73 -21.65 0.25
C GLY A 16 -10.02 -22.51 1.30
N THR A 17 -9.54 -23.67 0.85
CA THR A 17 -8.67 -24.58 1.61
C THR A 17 -7.21 -24.10 1.57
N LYS A 18 -6.30 -24.81 2.25
CA LYS A 18 -4.88 -24.47 2.23
C LYS A 18 -4.26 -24.65 0.83
N GLU A 19 -4.74 -25.63 0.08
CA GLU A 19 -4.33 -25.95 -1.28
C GLU A 19 -4.78 -24.86 -2.26
N ASP A 20 -6.05 -24.41 -2.16
CA ASP A 20 -6.60 -23.34 -2.99
C ASP A 20 -5.85 -22.01 -2.84
N LEU A 21 -5.30 -21.77 -1.64
CA LEU A 21 -4.68 -20.52 -1.23
C LEU A 21 -3.14 -20.57 -1.27
N ALA A 22 -2.57 -21.56 -1.96
CA ALA A 22 -1.12 -21.71 -2.09
C ALA A 22 -0.48 -20.44 -2.67
N GLY A 23 0.55 -19.93 -2.00
CA GLY A 23 1.24 -18.69 -2.40
C GLY A 23 0.55 -17.38 -1.96
N MET A 24 -0.59 -17.46 -1.28
CA MET A 24 -1.27 -16.30 -0.69
C MET A 24 -0.90 -16.12 0.78
N ARG A 25 -1.10 -14.91 1.31
CA ARG A 25 -1.12 -14.69 2.75
C ARG A 25 -2.48 -15.10 3.29
N THR A 26 -2.53 -15.94 4.31
CA THR A 26 -3.80 -16.49 4.81
C THR A 26 -4.20 -15.90 6.16
N ALA A 27 -5.50 -15.71 6.37
CA ALA A 27 -6.11 -15.32 7.64
C ALA A 27 -7.28 -16.27 7.99
N PRO A 28 -7.55 -16.50 9.28
CA PRO A 28 -8.61 -17.41 9.72
C PRO A 28 -10.02 -16.85 9.49
N THR A 29 -10.20 -15.51 9.57
CA THR A 29 -11.49 -14.85 9.35
C THR A 29 -11.41 -13.82 8.23
N ARG A 30 -12.55 -13.47 7.63
CA ARG A 30 -12.64 -12.46 6.57
C ARG A 30 -12.18 -11.09 7.07
N GLU A 31 -12.59 -10.69 8.27
CA GLU A 31 -12.20 -9.42 8.88
C GLU A 31 -10.67 -9.33 9.04
N GLN A 32 -10.03 -10.40 9.52
CA GLN A 32 -8.58 -10.46 9.61
C GLN A 32 -7.91 -10.43 8.23
N ALA A 33 -8.54 -11.04 7.21
CA ALA A 33 -8.07 -10.97 5.83
C ALA A 33 -8.15 -9.54 5.27
N GLU A 34 -9.21 -8.80 5.58
CA GLU A 34 -9.37 -7.40 5.19
C GLU A 34 -8.33 -6.49 5.86
N ALA A 35 -8.11 -6.64 7.17
CA ALA A 35 -7.06 -5.93 7.89
C ALA A 35 -5.66 -6.26 7.32
N LEU A 36 -5.38 -7.53 7.08
CA LEU A 36 -4.15 -7.99 6.46
C LEU A 36 -3.96 -7.39 5.06
N GLY A 37 -5.02 -7.37 4.26
CA GLY A 37 -5.01 -6.77 2.92
C GLY A 37 -4.69 -5.28 2.95
N LYS A 38 -5.30 -4.51 3.85
CA LYS A 38 -5.00 -3.09 4.02
C LYS A 38 -3.54 -2.87 4.38
N ASN A 39 -3.01 -3.66 5.31
CA ASN A 39 -1.60 -3.58 5.72
C ASN A 39 -0.64 -3.92 4.56
N LEU A 40 -0.95 -4.96 3.79
CA LEU A 40 -0.15 -5.36 2.63
C LEU A 40 -0.17 -4.29 1.54
N LEU A 41 -1.34 -3.70 1.26
CA LEU A 41 -1.49 -2.64 0.27
C LEU A 41 -0.72 -1.38 0.68
N TYR A 42 -0.87 -0.95 1.94
CA TYR A 42 -0.12 0.16 2.51
C TYR A 42 1.40 -0.06 2.38
N ALA A 43 1.88 -1.24 2.76
CA ALA A 43 3.30 -1.57 2.68
C ALA A 43 3.81 -1.59 1.23
N ALA A 44 3.00 -2.08 0.28
CA ALA A 44 3.31 -2.07 -1.14
C ALA A 44 3.40 -0.64 -1.69
N HIS A 45 2.41 0.21 -1.41
CA HIS A 45 2.39 1.61 -1.84
C HIS A 45 3.57 2.41 -1.27
N ARG A 46 3.84 2.25 0.03
CA ARG A 46 4.98 2.91 0.67
C ARG A 46 6.30 2.45 0.07
N LYS A 47 6.45 1.15 -0.20
CA LYS A 47 7.66 0.61 -0.84
C LYS A 47 7.83 1.17 -2.26
N GLU A 48 6.77 1.22 -3.04
CA GLU A 48 6.78 1.78 -4.40
C GLU A 48 7.20 3.24 -4.38
N PHE A 49 6.55 4.07 -3.55
CA PHE A 49 6.87 5.49 -3.42
C PHE A 49 8.33 5.73 -3.03
N LEU A 50 8.85 4.97 -2.07
CA LEU A 50 10.24 5.12 -1.62
C LEU A 50 11.26 4.69 -2.69
N ALA A 51 10.88 3.79 -3.60
CA ALA A 51 11.72 3.31 -4.69
C ALA A 51 11.72 4.26 -5.91
N MET A 52 10.80 5.21 -5.99
CA MET A 52 10.72 6.17 -7.10
C MET A 52 11.99 7.03 -7.22
N THR A 53 12.40 7.25 -8.45
CA THR A 53 13.42 8.22 -8.87
C THR A 53 12.92 9.65 -8.74
N LYS A 54 13.82 10.63 -8.89
CA LYS A 54 13.49 12.05 -8.76
C LYS A 54 12.46 12.50 -9.81
N GLU A 55 12.54 11.94 -11.01
CA GLU A 55 11.65 12.18 -12.14
C GLU A 55 10.28 11.51 -11.93
N GLU A 56 10.27 10.28 -11.41
CA GLU A 56 9.01 9.56 -11.12
C GLU A 56 8.17 10.23 -10.03
N LEU A 57 8.82 10.97 -9.13
CA LEU A 57 8.17 11.77 -8.08
C LEU A 57 7.34 12.96 -8.62
N ASP A 58 7.45 13.31 -9.90
CA ASP A 58 6.60 14.31 -10.57
C ASP A 58 5.35 13.73 -11.22
N THR A 59 5.14 12.42 -11.13
CA THR A 59 4.03 11.75 -11.81
C THR A 59 2.73 11.77 -10.99
N PRO A 60 1.56 11.62 -11.65
CA PRO A 60 0.30 11.37 -10.95
C PRO A 60 0.34 10.14 -10.03
N ARG A 61 1.16 9.13 -10.37
CA ARG A 61 1.35 7.94 -9.54
C ARG A 61 1.98 8.28 -8.19
N ALA A 62 2.99 9.15 -8.15
CA ALA A 62 3.62 9.58 -6.90
C ALA A 62 2.62 10.28 -5.98
N ARG A 63 1.76 11.15 -6.54
CA ARG A 63 0.69 11.84 -5.78
C ARG A 63 -0.34 10.86 -5.22
N PHE A 64 -0.75 9.90 -6.04
CA PHE A 64 -1.67 8.85 -5.61
C PHE A 64 -1.08 8.05 -4.43
N LEU A 65 0.17 7.60 -4.56
CA LEU A 65 0.86 6.84 -3.51
C LEU A 65 1.04 7.66 -2.23
N GLU A 66 1.40 8.94 -2.36
CA GLU A 66 1.52 9.85 -1.22
C GLU A 66 0.19 9.95 -0.44
N GLU A 67 -0.92 10.17 -1.15
CA GLU A 67 -2.25 10.24 -0.53
C GLU A 67 -2.63 8.91 0.14
N GLN A 68 -2.34 7.76 -0.48
CA GLN A 68 -2.68 6.46 0.10
C GLN A 68 -1.90 6.18 1.39
N VAL A 69 -0.63 6.58 1.46
CA VAL A 69 0.25 6.25 2.58
C VAL A 69 0.13 7.27 3.72
N TRP A 70 0.01 8.56 3.42
CA TRP A 70 0.02 9.62 4.44
C TRP A 70 -1.30 10.40 4.53
N GLY A 71 -2.13 10.43 3.49
CA GLY A 71 -3.40 11.19 3.49
C GLY A 71 -4.61 10.46 4.05
N ARG A 72 -4.60 9.12 4.06
CA ARG A 72 -5.73 8.29 4.52
C ARG A 72 -5.58 7.73 5.93
N HIS A 73 -4.50 8.08 6.60
CA HIS A 73 -4.13 7.53 7.90
C HIS A 73 -4.28 8.61 8.97
N PRO A 74 -5.31 8.53 9.84
CA PRO A 74 -5.64 9.57 10.83
C PRO A 74 -4.57 9.74 11.93
N GLU A 75 -3.55 8.88 11.93
CA GLU A 75 -2.41 8.89 12.85
C GLU A 75 -1.28 9.83 12.42
N TYR A 76 -1.29 10.33 11.18
CA TYR A 76 -0.35 11.37 10.74
C TYR A 76 -0.97 12.75 10.98
N GLU A 77 -0.16 13.69 11.48
CA GLU A 77 -0.50 15.13 11.54
C GLU A 77 -1.02 15.62 10.20
N GLU A 78 -1.80 16.71 10.25
CA GLU A 78 -2.52 17.35 9.14
C GLU A 78 -1.84 17.12 7.79
N TYR A 79 -2.36 16.17 7.01
CA TYR A 79 -1.77 15.76 5.74
C TYR A 79 -1.66 16.96 4.79
N VAL A 80 -0.43 17.32 4.40
CA VAL A 80 -0.15 18.36 3.40
C VAL A 80 0.22 17.69 2.08
N PRO A 81 -0.61 17.81 1.02
CA PRO A 81 -0.29 17.28 -0.30
C PRO A 81 1.04 17.81 -0.84
N GLY A 82 1.89 16.91 -1.35
CA GLY A 82 3.20 17.20 -1.94
C GLY A 82 4.36 17.29 -0.95
N GLU A 83 4.10 17.27 0.36
CA GLU A 83 5.16 17.40 1.37
C GLU A 83 6.12 16.21 1.37
N MET A 84 5.59 14.99 1.26
CA MET A 84 6.41 13.78 1.27
C MET A 84 7.16 13.61 -0.04
N ILE A 85 6.56 14.02 -1.16
CA ILE A 85 7.24 14.13 -2.46
C ILE A 85 8.43 15.09 -2.37
N ALA A 86 8.23 16.30 -1.82
CA ALA A 86 9.30 17.28 -1.68
C ALA A 86 10.43 16.76 -0.78
N LYS A 87 10.09 16.18 0.38
CA LYS A 87 11.04 15.52 1.29
C LYS A 87 11.83 14.42 0.59
N ARG A 88 11.16 13.56 -0.19
CA ARG A 88 11.83 12.47 -0.90
C ARG A 88 12.79 12.98 -1.97
N LYS A 89 12.40 13.99 -2.76
CA LYS A 89 13.28 14.62 -3.76
C LYS A 89 14.51 15.27 -3.14
N ALA A 90 14.35 15.92 -1.99
CA ALA A 90 15.47 16.49 -1.25
C ALA A 90 16.45 15.40 -0.79
N ALA A 91 15.95 14.23 -0.36
CA ALA A 91 16.78 13.10 0.05
C ALA A 91 17.46 12.33 -1.11
N LEU A 92 17.10 12.61 -2.36
CA LEU A 92 17.71 12.05 -3.57
C LEU A 92 18.71 13.01 -4.23
N SER A 93 18.85 14.23 -3.69
CA SER A 93 19.76 15.26 -4.21
C SER A 93 21.10 15.20 -3.47
#